data_AF-A0AAA9TKI9-F1
#
_entry.id   AF-A0AAA9TKI9-F1
#
_cell.length_a   1.000
_cell.length_b   1.000
_cell.length_c   1.000
_cell.angle_alpha   90.00
_cell.angle_beta   90.00
_cell.angle_gamma   90.00
#
_symmetry.space_group_name_H-M   'P 1'
#
loop_
_entity.id
_entity.type
_entity.pdbx_description
1 polymer ?
#
loop_
_entity_poly.entity_id
_entity_poly.type
_entity_poly.pdbx_seq_one_letter_code
_entity_poly.pdbx_strand_id
1 'polypeptide(L)' 'MVTVSLIHYSFLNSGEIITSEKYMQQINEMHQKLQCLQLAFVNRKGPILFHDKAQPHIPQPTLQKLNKLGYEVLPHLP' A
#
# COMPACT_ATOMS: atom_id res chain seq x y z
N MET A 1 15.39 8.85 -13.93
CA MET A 1 14.15 9.63 -13.78
C MET A 1 13.12 8.73 -13.10
N VAL A 2 12.67 9.08 -11.90
CA VAL A 2 11.55 8.37 -11.25
C VAL A 2 10.28 8.95 -11.86
N THR A 3 9.58 8.18 -12.68
CA THR A 3 8.28 8.59 -13.21
C THR A 3 7.26 8.54 -12.08
N VAL A 4 6.62 9.67 -11.79
CA VAL A 4 5.46 9.71 -10.89
C VAL A 4 4.27 9.17 -11.67
N SER A 5 3.79 7.99 -11.32
CA SER A 5 2.66 7.34 -11.99
C SER A 5 1.66 6.80 -10.99
N LEU A 6 0.37 6.91 -11.31
CA LEU A 6 -0.71 6.31 -10.54
C LEU A 6 -0.66 4.78 -10.65
N ILE A 7 -0.59 4.08 -9.51
CA ILE A 7 -0.58 2.61 -9.46
C ILE A 7 -2.00 2.06 -9.29
N HIS A 8 -2.74 2.61 -8.34
CA HIS A 8 -4.06 2.12 -7.96
C HIS A 8 -4.85 3.22 -7.25
N TYR A 9 -6.15 3.27 -7.52
CA TYR A 9 -7.15 3.99 -6.74
C TYR A 9 -8.47 3.23 -6.82
N SER A 10 -9.33 3.42 -5.81
CA SER A 10 -10.66 2.86 -5.76
C SER A 10 -11.60 3.82 -5.02
N PHE A 11 -12.89 3.67 -5.27
CA PHE A 11 -13.92 4.41 -4.58
C PHE A 11 -14.67 3.49 -3.61
N LEU A 12 -15.00 4.03 -2.44
CA LEU A 12 -15.93 3.38 -1.52
C LEU A 12 -17.37 3.72 -1.91
N ASN A 13 -18.31 2.86 -1.54
CA ASN A 13 -19.72 3.20 -1.72
C ASN A 13 -20.13 4.31 -0.75
N SER A 14 -21.20 5.02 -1.09
CA SER A 14 -21.74 6.08 -0.24
C SER A 14 -22.06 5.56 1.16
N GLY A 15 -21.54 6.23 2.18
CA GLY A 15 -21.73 5.87 3.59
C GLY A 15 -20.82 4.77 4.11
N GLU A 16 -19.98 4.16 3.26
CA GLU A 16 -18.96 3.21 3.72
C GLU A 16 -17.71 3.94 4.22
N ILE A 17 -17.12 3.39 5.28
CA ILE A 17 -15.81 3.83 5.79
C ILE A 17 -14.73 2.83 5.41
N ILE A 18 -13.47 3.29 5.37
CA ILE A 18 -12.33 2.40 5.16
C ILE A 18 -12.10 1.58 6.45
N THR A 19 -12.35 0.28 6.37
CA THR A 19 -12.01 -0.67 7.43
C THR A 19 -10.60 -1.21 7.22
N SER A 20 -10.00 -1.78 8.26
CA SER A 20 -8.67 -2.39 8.16
C SER A 20 -8.63 -3.54 7.14
N GLU A 21 -9.71 -4.32 7.05
CA GLU A 21 -9.87 -5.40 6.06
C GLU A 21 -9.90 -4.85 4.63
N LYS A 22 -10.75 -3.85 4.36
CA LYS A 22 -10.79 -3.20 3.05
C LYS A 22 -9.45 -2.57 2.71
N TYR A 23 -8.80 -1.88 3.66
CA TYR A 23 -7.47 -1.32 3.46
C TYR A 23 -6.44 -2.40 3.08
N MET A 24 -6.43 -3.54 3.79
CA MET A 24 -5.56 -4.67 3.44
C MET A 24 -5.83 -5.23 2.05
N GLN A 25 -7.10 -5.30 1.64
CA GLN A 25 -7.47 -5.70 0.28
C GLN A 25 -6.87 -4.72 -0.75
N GLN A 26 -7.03 -3.41 -0.52
CA GLN A 26 -6.50 -2.39 -1.43
C GLN A 26 -4.96 -2.44 -1.52
N ILE A 27 -4.25 -2.72 -0.41
CA ILE A 27 -2.81 -2.92 -0.43
C ILE A 27 -2.41 -4.12 -1.32
N ASN A 28 -3.16 -5.21 -1.29
CA ASN A 28 -2.88 -6.37 -2.15
C ASN A 28 -3.10 -6.04 -3.63
N GLU A 29 -4.21 -5.38 -3.97
CA GLU A 29 -4.52 -4.99 -5.35
C GLU A 29 -3.49 -4.00 -5.90
N MET A 30 -3.08 -3.03 -5.09
CA MET A 30 -1.99 -2.11 -5.41
C MET A 30 -0.68 -2.85 -5.63
N HIS A 31 -0.33 -3.81 -4.76
CA HIS A 31 0.92 -4.58 -4.88
C HIS A 31 0.96 -5.42 -6.17
N GLN A 32 -0.14 -6.07 -6.55
CA GLN A 32 -0.22 -6.82 -7.81
C GLN A 32 0.00 -5.91 -9.02
N LYS A 33 -0.67 -4.76 -9.08
CA LYS A 33 -0.47 -3.76 -10.14
C LYS A 33 0.96 -3.23 -10.15
N LEU A 34 1.53 -2.99 -8.97
CA LEU A 34 2.92 -2.56 -8.82
C LEU A 34 3.90 -3.60 -9.36
N GLN A 35 3.68 -4.90 -9.10
CA GLN A 35 4.54 -5.97 -9.64
C GLN A 35 4.51 -5.98 -11.18
N CYS A 36 3.34 -5.81 -11.80
CA CYS A 36 3.23 -5.69 -13.25
C CYS A 36 4.02 -4.49 -13.80
N LEU A 37 3.95 -3.33 -13.13
CA LEU A 37 4.69 -2.12 -13.51
C LEU A 37 6.20 -2.26 -13.24
N GLN A 38 6.59 -2.96 -12.17
CA GLN A 38 7.97 -3.14 -11.76
C GLN A 38 8.70 -4.24 -12.55
N LEU A 39 8.01 -5.23 -13.12
CA LEU A 39 8.60 -6.22 -14.04
C LEU A 39 9.32 -5.55 -15.23
N ALA A 40 8.94 -4.33 -15.61
CA ALA A 40 9.65 -3.51 -16.59
C ALA A 40 11.02 -2.98 -16.10
N PHE A 41 11.38 -3.17 -14.82
CA PHE A 41 12.55 -2.59 -14.16
C PHE A 41 13.35 -3.65 -13.37
N VAL A 42 14.39 -4.20 -13.99
CA VAL A 42 15.17 -5.39 -13.56
C VAL A 42 16.07 -5.26 -12.31
N ASN A 43 15.96 -4.23 -11.47
CA ASN A 43 16.82 -4.08 -10.28
C ASN A 43 16.22 -3.15 -9.21
N ARG A 44 15.21 -3.60 -8.47
CA ARG A 44 14.59 -2.76 -7.42
C ARG A 44 14.61 -3.41 -6.06
N LYS A 45 15.05 -2.62 -5.06
CA LYS A 45 14.77 -2.86 -3.64
C LYS A 45 13.25 -2.84 -3.41
N GLY A 46 12.80 -3.45 -2.32
CA GLY A 46 11.40 -3.46 -1.94
C GLY A 46 10.78 -2.05 -1.89
N PRO A 47 9.46 -1.94 -2.10
CA PRO A 47 8.77 -0.65 -2.06
C PRO A 47 8.81 -0.03 -0.67
N ILE A 48 8.96 1.29 -0.62
CA ILE A 48 8.83 2.08 0.61
C ILE A 48 7.44 2.70 0.60
N LEU A 49 6.63 2.40 1.63
CA LEU A 49 5.28 2.93 1.81
C LEU A 49 5.29 4.12 2.77
N PHE A 50 4.69 5.22 2.33
CA PHE A 50 4.36 6.36 3.15
C PHE A 50 2.83 6.49 3.24
N HIS A 51 2.28 6.44 4.44
CA HIS A 51 0.86 6.62 4.72
C HIS A 51 0.65 7.34 6.05
N ASP A 52 -0.54 7.87 6.27
CA ASP A 52 -0.94 8.45 7.54
C ASP A 52 -1.25 7.36 8.59
N LYS A 53 -1.21 7.74 9.87
CA LYS A 53 -1.49 6.81 10.98
C LYS A 53 -2.99 6.71 11.29
N ALA A 54 -3.88 6.71 10.29
CA ALA A 54 -5.29 6.54 10.57
C ALA A 54 -5.55 5.17 11.22
N GLN A 55 -6.59 5.09 12.07
CA GLN A 55 -6.95 3.88 12.82
C GLN A 55 -7.01 2.57 12.00
N PRO A 56 -7.48 2.54 10.73
CA PRO A 56 -7.48 1.31 9.93
C PRO A 56 -6.09 0.86 9.43
N HIS A 57 -5.07 1.72 9.49
CA HIS A 57 -3.71 1.44 9.00
C HIS A 57 -2.77 0.89 10.08
N ILE A 58 -3.03 1.25 11.35
CA ILE A 58 -2.23 0.84 12.52
C ILE A 58 -2.33 -0.66 12.91
N PRO A 59 -3.42 -1.42 12.67
CA PRO A 59 -3.58 -2.75 13.25
C PRO A 59 -2.43 -3.70 12.92
N GLN A 60 -2.04 -4.54 13.89
CA GLN A 60 -0.96 -5.52 13.72
C GLN A 60 -1.09 -6.39 12.46
N PRO A 61 -2.28 -6.87 12.05
CA PRO A 61 -2.41 -7.65 10.81
C PRO A 61 -1.96 -6.90 9.56
N THR A 62 -2.22 -5.59 9.51
CA THR A 62 -1.80 -4.72 8.40
C THR A 62 -0.28 -4.61 8.33
N LEU A 63 0.39 -4.37 9.47
CA LEU A 63 1.84 -4.30 9.55
C LEU A 63 2.52 -5.64 9.20
N GLN A 64 1.97 -6.76 9.70
CA GLN A 64 2.47 -8.10 9.36
C GLN A 64 2.35 -8.38 7.87
N LYS A 65 1.25 -7.96 7.24
CA LYS A 65 1.06 -8.12 5.80
C LYS A 65 2.06 -7.29 5.00
N LEU A 66 2.28 -6.03 5.37
CA LEU A 66 3.26 -5.15 4.72
C LEU A 66 4.68 -5.76 4.80
N ASN A 67 5.06 -6.29 5.96
CA ASN A 67 6.33 -7.00 6.13
C ASN A 67 6.44 -8.24 5.22
N LYS A 68 5.38 -9.07 5.14
CA LYS A 68 5.34 -10.24 4.23
C LYS A 68 5.45 -9.86 2.76
N LEU A 69 4.95 -8.68 2.38
CA LEU A 69 5.05 -8.15 1.02
C LEU A 69 6.38 -7.42 0.76
N GLY A 70 7.27 -7.31 1.76
CA GLY A 70 8.56 -6.66 1.63
C GLY A 70 8.50 -5.13 1.60
N TYR A 71 7.43 -4.53 2.16
CA TYR A 71 7.33 -3.08 2.28
C TYR A 71 8.07 -2.57 3.51
N GLU A 72 8.91 -1.57 3.31
CA GLU A 72 9.39 -0.71 4.39
C GLU A 72 8.36 0.39 4.65
N VAL A 73 7.96 0.60 5.90
CA VAL A 73 6.98 1.63 6.27
C VAL A 73 7.73 2.82 6.85
N LEU A 74 7.56 4.00 6.25
CA LEU A 74 8.17 5.22 6.77
C LEU A 74 7.42 5.77 7.99
N PRO A 75 8.13 6.32 8.98
CA PRO A 75 7.49 6.95 10.12
C PRO A 75 6.75 8.22 9.67
N HIS A 76 5.48 8.33 10.06
CA HIS A 76 4.68 9.54 9.90
C HIS A 76 4.58 10.29 11.25
N LEU A 77 4.81 11.61 11.24
CA LEU A 77 4.52 12.49 12.38
C LEU A 77 3.06 12.96 12.30
N PRO A 78 2.29 12.98 13.40
CA PRO A 78 0.89 13.44 13.38
C PRO A 78 0.74 14.85 12.81
#